data_AF-A0AAW1TIL6-F1
#
_entry.id   AF-A0AAW1TIL6-F1
#
_cell.length_a   1.000
_cell.length_b   1.000
_cell.length_c   1.000
_cell.angle_alpha   90.00
_cell.angle_beta   90.00
_cell.angle_gamma   90.00
#
_symmetry.space_group_name_H-M   'P 1'
#
loop_
_entity.id
_entity.type
_entity.pdbx_description
1 polymer ?
#
loop_
_entity_poly.entity_id
_entity_poly.type
_entity_poly.pdbx_seq_one_letter_code
_entity_poly.pdbx_strand_id
1 'polypeptide(L)'
;MCQSVMFFLSPGKETELIVIIASVVRFSLVQIRRLQIRDLGVVFDQKLSFVPHITQLISSAAKIYGFVIRNGKYFNNSSIFIEPFNTLIRSKLEYGSMIWHPIYTCHQHHLEAIQRRFLKFLIWRKDKVYPRRGVNS
;
A
#
# COMPACT_ATOMS: atom_id res chain seq x y z
N MET A 1 56.84 -6.42 30.69
CA MET A 1 57.12 -5.47 29.60
C MET A 1 56.76 -6.13 28.27
N CYS A 2 55.57 -5.90 27.74
CA CYS A 2 55.27 -5.98 26.31
C CYS A 2 53.81 -5.54 26.13
N GLN A 3 53.59 -4.24 26.23
CA GLN A 3 52.35 -3.62 25.79
C GLN A 3 52.73 -2.56 24.77
N SER A 4 51.92 -2.49 23.72
CA SER A 4 51.75 -1.32 22.85
C SER A 4 52.81 -1.07 21.80
N VAL A 5 52.52 -1.54 20.58
CA VAL A 5 52.56 -0.65 19.41
C VAL A 5 51.20 -0.75 18.72
N MET A 6 50.28 0.05 19.25
CA MET A 6 49.00 0.39 18.65
C MET A 6 49.29 1.22 17.40
N PHE A 7 49.11 0.63 16.22
CA PHE A 7 49.17 1.35 14.95
C PHE A 7 48.04 2.38 14.93
N PHE A 8 48.43 3.63 15.21
CA PHE A 8 47.60 4.82 15.14
C PHE A 8 47.33 5.13 13.66
N LEU A 9 46.21 4.62 13.12
CA LEU A 9 45.61 5.12 11.89
C LEU A 9 44.32 5.86 12.27
N SER A 10 44.30 7.15 11.99
CA SER A 10 43.25 8.10 12.36
C SER A 10 41.86 7.64 11.87
N PRO A 11 40.90 7.32 12.76
CA PRO A 11 39.63 6.72 12.40
C PRO A 11 38.55 7.80 12.26
N GLY A 12 38.56 8.55 11.15
CA GLY A 12 37.60 9.64 10.96
C GLY A 12 36.66 9.47 9.77
N LYS A 13 37.11 8.82 8.69
CA LYS A 13 36.40 8.76 7.40
C LYS A 13 36.30 7.34 6.83
N GLU A 14 37.32 6.52 7.07
CA GLU A 14 37.36 5.09 6.72
C GLU A 14 36.32 4.29 7.52
N THR A 15 36.16 4.58 8.82
CA THR A 15 35.16 3.95 9.68
C THR A 15 33.74 4.29 9.26
N GLU A 16 33.48 5.53 8.84
CA GLU A 16 32.18 5.95 8.28
C GLU A 16 31.86 5.17 7.00
N LEU A 17 32.82 5.08 6.07
CA LEU A 17 32.69 4.28 4.86
C LEU A 17 32.44 2.79 5.16
N ILE A 18 33.18 2.20 6.10
CA ILE A 18 33.00 0.80 6.53
C ILE A 18 31.64 0.59 7.19
N VAL A 19 31.17 1.52 8.02
CA VAL A 19 29.85 1.47 8.65
C VAL A 19 28.74 1.61 7.62
N ILE A 20 28.89 2.50 6.63
CA ILE A 20 27.95 2.66 5.51
C ILE A 20 27.93 1.38 4.66
N ILE A 21 29.09 0.86 4.26
CA ILE A 21 29.19 -0.39 3.48
C ILE A 21 28.60 -1.55 4.28
N ALA A 22 28.93 -1.70 5.56
CA ALA A 22 28.36 -2.74 6.42
C ALA A 22 26.84 -2.59 6.57
N SER A 23 26.34 -1.36 6.67
CA SER A 23 24.90 -1.08 6.75
C SER A 23 24.19 -1.38 5.44
N VAL A 24 24.75 -1.01 4.29
CA VAL A 24 24.22 -1.28 2.94
C VAL A 24 24.26 -2.77 2.63
N VAL A 25 25.36 -3.45 2.95
CA VAL A 25 25.51 -4.90 2.77
C VAL A 25 24.57 -5.66 3.71
N ARG A 26 24.43 -5.22 4.97
CA ARG A 26 23.48 -5.82 5.93
C ARG A 26 22.04 -5.58 5.51
N PHE A 27 21.70 -4.39 5.02
CA PHE A 27 20.38 -4.07 4.46
C PHE A 27 20.09 -4.98 3.26
N SER A 28 21.02 -5.10 2.32
CA SER A 28 20.92 -5.97 1.14
C SER A 28 20.76 -7.45 1.53
N LEU A 29 21.55 -7.96 2.48
CA LEU A 29 21.51 -9.36 2.93
C LEU A 29 20.25 -9.69 3.74
N VAL A 30 19.74 -8.76 4.55
CA VAL A 30 18.47 -8.91 5.29
C VAL A 30 17.29 -8.93 4.31
N GLN A 31 17.34 -8.12 3.26
CA GLN A 31 16.34 -8.04 2.20
C GLN A 31 16.20 -9.38 1.45
N ILE A 32 17.33 -10.02 1.11
CA ILE A 32 17.38 -11.29 0.35
C ILE A 32 16.76 -12.47 1.11
N ARG A 33 16.75 -12.45 2.46
CA ARG A 33 16.16 -13.54 3.27
C ARG A 33 14.64 -13.46 3.40
N ARG A 34 14.01 -12.34 3.05
CA ARG A 34 12.54 -12.19 3.08
C ARG A 34 11.96 -12.44 1.70
N LEU A 35 10.99 -13.35 1.60
CA LEU A 35 10.23 -13.58 0.37
C LEU A 35 9.51 -12.30 -0.11
N GLN A 36 9.15 -11.42 0.84
CA GLN A 36 8.49 -10.13 0.62
C GLN A 36 9.29 -8.99 1.25
N ILE A 37 9.51 -7.95 0.46
CA ILE A 37 10.22 -6.73 0.82
C ILE A 37 9.19 -5.63 0.96
N ARG A 38 9.32 -4.80 1.99
CA ARG A 38 8.50 -3.61 2.18
C ARG A 38 9.40 -2.38 2.09
N ASP A 39 9.13 -1.51 1.14
CA ASP A 39 9.81 -0.24 0.99
C ASP A 39 8.81 0.88 0.75
N LEU A 40 8.99 2.02 1.42
CA LEU A 40 8.09 3.18 1.39
C LEU A 40 6.59 2.83 1.54
N GLY A 41 6.26 1.73 2.25
CA GLY A 41 4.88 1.26 2.41
C GLY A 41 4.34 0.39 1.27
N VAL A 42 5.09 0.19 0.19
CA VAL A 42 4.80 -0.75 -0.90
C VAL A 42 5.44 -2.11 -0.59
N VAL A 43 4.74 -3.20 -0.91
CA VAL A 43 5.24 -4.57 -0.68
C VAL A 43 5.47 -5.26 -2.02
N PHE A 44 6.60 -5.94 -2.19
CA PHE A 44 6.87 -6.69 -3.41
C PHE A 44 7.71 -7.93 -3.11
N ASP A 45 7.57 -8.94 -3.96
CA ASP A 45 8.38 -10.15 -3.87
C ASP A 45 9.78 -9.96 -4.48
N GLN A 46 10.69 -10.91 -4.24
CA GLN A 46 12.02 -10.94 -4.88
C GLN A 46 11.96 -10.87 -6.42
N LYS A 47 10.85 -11.31 -7.04
CA LYS A 47 10.60 -11.22 -8.49
C LYS A 47 10.02 -9.86 -8.93
N LEU A 48 10.05 -8.85 -8.05
CA LEU A 48 9.41 -7.55 -8.25
C LEU A 48 7.90 -7.66 -8.55
N SER A 49 7.25 -8.67 -7.98
CA SER A 49 5.80 -8.86 -8.12
C SER A 49 5.05 -8.07 -7.06
N PHE A 50 4.12 -7.22 -7.49
CA PHE A 50 3.26 -6.41 -6.61
C PHE A 50 1.92 -7.07 -6.28
N VAL A 51 1.70 -8.31 -6.70
CA VAL A 51 0.50 -9.10 -6.36
C VAL A 51 0.21 -9.13 -4.84
N PRO A 52 1.18 -9.41 -3.95
CA PRO A 52 0.92 -9.39 -2.50
C PRO A 52 0.49 -7.99 -2.02
N HIS A 53 1.04 -6.92 -2.58
CA HIS A 53 0.64 -5.56 -2.22
C HIS A 53 -0.78 -5.24 -2.69
N ILE A 54 -1.11 -5.52 -3.95
CA ILE A 54 -2.45 -5.26 -4.51
C ILE A 54 -3.53 -6.02 -3.72
N THR A 55 -3.29 -7.29 -3.39
CA THR A 55 -4.24 -8.09 -2.59
C THR A 55 -4.43 -7.54 -1.17
N GLN A 56 -3.35 -7.13 -0.50
CA GLN A 56 -3.43 -6.46 0.80
C GLN A 56 -4.17 -5.12 0.71
N LEU A 57 -3.91 -4.36 -0.35
CA LEU A 57 -4.52 -3.06 -0.61
C LEU A 57 -6.03 -3.18 -0.80
N ILE A 58 -6.48 -4.10 -1.66
CA ILE A 58 -7.90 -4.42 -1.89
C ILE A 58 -8.58 -4.86 -0.60
N SER A 59 -7.96 -5.77 0.15
CA SER A 59 -8.50 -6.25 1.44
C SER A 59 -8.64 -5.11 2.45
N SER A 60 -7.63 -4.24 2.55
CA SER A 60 -7.68 -3.08 3.43
C SER A 60 -8.77 -2.09 3.01
N ALA A 61 -8.90 -1.80 1.71
CA ALA A 61 -9.92 -0.90 1.19
C ALA A 61 -11.32 -1.45 1.44
N ALA A 62 -11.54 -2.76 1.26
CA ALA A 62 -12.81 -3.41 1.57
C ALA A 62 -13.18 -3.34 3.07
N LYS A 63 -12.20 -3.47 3.96
CA LYS A 63 -12.40 -3.29 5.42
C LYS A 63 -12.83 -1.87 5.76
N ILE A 64 -12.14 -0.86 5.22
CA ILE A 64 -12.47 0.56 5.43
C ILE A 64 -13.86 0.87 4.86
N TYR A 65 -14.17 0.38 3.65
CA TYR A 65 -15.50 0.51 3.06
C TYR A 65 -16.60 -0.04 3.97
N GLY A 66 -16.43 -1.26 4.49
CA GLY A 66 -17.38 -1.86 5.43
C GLY A 66 -17.51 -1.05 6.72
N PHE A 67 -16.41 -0.48 7.21
CA PHE A 67 -16.42 0.42 8.37
C PHE A 67 -17.23 1.70 8.09
N VAL A 68 -17.00 2.38 6.96
CA VAL A 68 -17.72 3.60 6.58
C VAL A 68 -19.22 3.35 6.47
N ILE A 69 -19.64 2.24 5.85
CA ILE A 69 -21.06 1.92 5.69
C ILE A 69 -21.74 1.61 7.02
N ARG A 70 -21.10 0.84 7.91
CA ARG A 70 -21.67 0.49 9.21
C ARG A 70 -21.84 1.72 10.10
N ASN A 71 -20.81 2.56 10.19
CA ASN A 71 -20.87 3.78 10.99
C ASN A 71 -21.81 4.81 10.38
N GLY A 72 -21.92 4.85 9.04
CA GLY A 72 -22.80 5.78 8.36
C GLY A 72 -24.26 5.33 8.24
N LYS A 73 -24.70 4.29 8.93
CA LYS A 73 -26.08 3.78 8.81
C LYS A 73 -27.14 4.86 9.10
N TYR A 74 -26.85 5.76 10.05
CA TYR A 74 -27.79 6.78 10.52
C TYR A 74 -27.76 8.09 9.73
N PHE A 75 -26.83 8.25 8.77
CA PHE A 75 -26.78 9.45 7.94
C PHE A 75 -27.77 9.35 6.78
N ASN A 76 -28.65 10.35 6.65
CA ASN A 76 -29.61 10.43 5.54
C ASN A 76 -28.98 10.99 4.24
N ASN A 77 -27.97 11.85 4.35
CA ASN A 77 -27.37 12.51 3.19
C ASN A 77 -26.34 11.60 2.50
N SER A 78 -26.57 11.25 1.23
CA SER A 78 -25.64 10.44 0.42
C SER A 78 -24.28 11.11 0.22
N SER A 79 -24.22 12.45 0.22
CA SER A 79 -22.97 13.20 0.01
C SER A 79 -21.94 12.97 1.12
N ILE A 80 -22.38 12.64 2.34
CA ILE A 80 -21.50 12.41 3.50
C ILE A 80 -20.59 11.21 3.27
N PHE A 81 -20.95 10.27 2.40
CA PHE A 81 -20.14 9.08 2.11
C PHE A 81 -19.01 9.34 1.13
N ILE A 82 -19.10 10.42 0.34
CA ILE A 82 -18.11 10.77 -0.69
C ILE A 82 -16.80 11.20 -0.03
N GLU A 83 -16.88 12.01 1.02
CA GLU A 83 -15.72 12.52 1.74
C GLU A 83 -14.84 11.42 2.38
N PRO A 84 -15.36 10.51 3.22
CA PRO A 84 -14.57 9.41 3.78
C PRO A 84 -14.11 8.42 2.71
N PHE A 85 -14.85 8.27 1.60
CA PHE A 85 -14.40 7.45 0.48
C PHE A 85 -13.16 8.04 -0.18
N ASN A 86 -13.17 9.34 -0.50
CA ASN A 86 -12.04 10.02 -1.12
C ASN A 86 -10.82 10.07 -0.18
N THR A 87 -11.05 10.44 1.08
CA THR A 87 -9.96 10.68 2.05
C THR A 87 -9.33 9.40 2.60
N LEU A 88 -10.07 8.29 2.73
CA LEU A 88 -9.55 7.05 3.34
C LEU A 88 -9.32 5.93 2.32
N ILE A 89 -10.25 5.74 1.38
CA ILE A 89 -10.20 4.61 0.45
C ILE A 89 -9.42 5.02 -0.80
N ARG A 90 -9.82 6.10 -1.46
CA ARG A 90 -9.20 6.57 -2.70
C ARG A 90 -7.75 6.97 -2.51
N SER A 91 -7.45 7.79 -1.49
CA SER A 91 -6.08 8.16 -1.13
C SER A 91 -5.17 6.94 -0.95
N LYS A 92 -5.67 5.89 -0.29
CA LYS A 92 -4.94 4.65 -0.08
C LYS A 92 -4.72 3.86 -1.38
N LEU A 93 -5.75 3.81 -2.23
CA LEU A 93 -5.68 3.14 -3.54
C LEU A 93 -4.82 3.88 -4.57
N GLU A 94 -4.62 5.19 -4.43
CA GLU A 94 -3.82 6.00 -5.36
C GLU A 94 -2.36 6.15 -4.90
N TYR A 95 -2.11 5.94 -3.60
CA TYR A 95 -0.78 6.02 -3.01
C TYR A 95 0.21 5.08 -3.70
N GLY A 96 1.30 5.63 -4.24
CA GLY A 96 2.36 4.85 -4.88
C GLY A 96 1.93 4.18 -6.19
N SER A 97 0.80 4.56 -6.79
CA SER A 97 0.28 3.96 -8.03
C SER A 97 1.28 3.95 -9.19
N MET A 98 2.18 4.94 -9.25
CA MET A 98 3.30 4.97 -10.22
C MET A 98 4.24 3.76 -10.11
N ILE A 99 4.37 3.17 -8.92
CA ILE A 99 5.30 2.09 -8.63
C ILE A 99 4.65 0.72 -8.87
N TRP A 100 3.45 0.50 -8.32
CA TRP A 100 2.84 -0.83 -8.28
C TRP A 100 1.74 -1.07 -9.33
N HIS A 101 1.53 -0.14 -10.27
CA HIS A 101 0.45 -0.19 -11.25
C HIS A 101 0.21 -1.62 -11.80
N PRO A 102 -0.99 -2.20 -11.63
CA PRO A 102 -1.25 -3.58 -12.00
C PRO A 102 -1.17 -3.78 -13.52
N ILE A 103 -0.35 -4.75 -13.92
CA ILE A 103 -0.17 -5.14 -15.33
C ILE A 103 -1.35 -6.00 -15.81
N TYR A 104 -1.86 -6.87 -14.95
CA TYR A 104 -2.96 -7.79 -15.29
C TYR A 104 -4.33 -7.13 -15.11
N THR A 105 -5.20 -7.30 -16.11
CA THR A 105 -6.59 -6.80 -16.13
C THR A 105 -7.42 -7.32 -14.96
N CYS A 106 -7.18 -8.55 -14.50
CA CYS A 106 -7.85 -9.12 -13.33
C CYS A 106 -7.68 -8.24 -12.08
N HIS A 107 -6.48 -7.73 -11.83
CA HIS A 107 -6.21 -6.85 -10.68
C HIS A 107 -6.81 -5.47 -10.85
N GLN A 108 -6.81 -4.93 -12.08
CA GLN A 108 -7.49 -3.67 -12.41
C GLN A 108 -9.00 -3.78 -12.13
N HIS A 109 -9.64 -4.86 -12.60
CA HIS A 109 -11.06 -5.11 -12.34
C HIS A 109 -11.39 -5.25 -10.86
N HIS A 110 -10.50 -5.86 -10.06
CA HIS A 110 -10.71 -5.94 -8.62
C HIS A 110 -10.61 -4.59 -7.91
N LEU A 111 -9.70 -3.70 -8.34
CA LEU A 111 -9.62 -2.34 -7.82
C LEU A 111 -10.88 -1.53 -8.20
N GLU A 112 -11.28 -1.59 -9.48
CA GLU A 112 -12.51 -0.96 -9.96
C GLU A 112 -13.75 -1.52 -9.26
N ALA A 113 -13.76 -2.81 -8.90
CA ALA A 113 -14.90 -3.42 -8.23
C ALA A 113 -15.21 -2.75 -6.87
N ILE A 114 -14.19 -2.26 -6.15
CA ILE A 114 -14.40 -1.50 -4.92
C ILE A 114 -15.08 -0.16 -5.22
N GLN A 115 -14.57 0.57 -6.22
CA GLN A 115 -15.15 1.86 -6.64
C GLN A 115 -16.59 1.68 -7.15
N ARG A 116 -16.83 0.67 -8.00
CA ARG A 116 -18.17 0.33 -8.49
C ARG A 116 -19.11 -0.04 -7.34
N ARG A 117 -18.67 -0.84 -6.35
CA ARG A 117 -19.49 -1.15 -5.17
C ARG A 117 -19.91 0.10 -4.41
N PHE A 118 -19.00 1.06 -4.28
CA PHE A 118 -19.31 2.35 -3.66
C PHE A 118 -20.32 3.17 -4.48
N LEU A 119 -20.12 3.30 -5.79
CA LEU A 119 -21.06 4.00 -6.67
C LEU A 119 -22.46 3.38 -6.62
N LYS A 120 -22.56 2.05 -6.68
CA LYS A 120 -23.85 1.35 -6.55
C LYS A 120 -24.54 1.62 -5.21
N PHE A 121 -23.76 1.69 -4.13
CA PHE A 121 -24.27 2.03 -2.81
C PHE A 121 -24.79 3.48 -2.77
N LEU A 122 -24.09 4.44 -3.39
CA LEU A 122 -24.55 5.83 -3.48
C LEU A 122 -25.85 5.96 -4.28
N ILE A 123 -25.93 5.30 -5.45
CA ILE A 123 -27.14 5.28 -6.28
C ILE A 123 -28.30 4.67 -5.51
N TRP A 124 -28.09 3.51 -4.88
CA TRP A 124 -29.11 2.88 -4.05
C TRP A 124 -29.58 3.77 -2.90
N ARG A 125 -28.67 4.50 -2.24
CA ARG A 125 -29.03 5.47 -1.19
C ARG A 125 -29.92 6.59 -1.73
N LYS A 126 -29.59 7.12 -2.92
CA LYS A 126 -30.27 8.26 -3.58
C LYS A 126 -31.61 7.87 -4.19
N ASP A 127 -31.62 6.89 -5.08
CA ASP A 127 -32.76 6.57 -5.95
C ASP A 127 -33.56 5.36 -5.46
N LYS A 128 -33.09 4.66 -4.41
CA LYS A 128 -33.64 3.37 -3.90
C LYS A 128 -33.69 2.23 -4.91
N VAL A 129 -33.23 2.45 -6.15
CA VAL A 129 -33.12 1.46 -7.21
C VAL A 129 -31.67 0.98 -7.32
N TYR A 130 -31.46 -0.34 -7.33
CA TYR A 130 -30.12 -0.90 -7.52
C TYR A 130 -29.78 -1.02 -9.01
N PRO A 131 -28.65 -0.48 -9.49
CA PRO A 131 -28.29 -0.51 -10.90
C PRO A 131 -27.96 -1.94 -11.37
N ARG A 132 -28.40 -2.30 -12.59
CA ARG A 132 -28.14 -3.62 -13.18
C ARG A 132 -26.64 -3.86 -13.36
N ARG A 133 -26.20 -5.12 -13.26
CA ARG A 133 -24.80 -5.52 -13.50
C ARG A 133 -24.41 -5.21 -14.95
N GLY A 134 -23.20 -4.69 -15.15
CA GLY A 134 -22.60 -4.46 -16.47
C GLY A 134 -22.70 -3.03 -17.01
N VAL A 135 -23.35 -2.10 -16.30
CA VAL A 135 -23.35 -0.70 -16.72
C VAL A 135 -21.99 -0.08 -16.35
N ASN A 136 -21.23 0.31 -17.37
CA ASN A 136 -20.08 1.18 -17.23
C ASN A 136 -20.64 2.60 -17.11
N SER A 137 -20.90 3.02 -15.86
CA SER A 137 -21.30 4.40 -15.51
C SER A 137 -20.18 5.38 -15.78
#